data_AF-A0A1D2M7H9-F1
#
_entry.id   AF-A0A1D2M7H9-F1
#
_cell.length_a   1.000
_cell.length_b   1.000
_cell.length_c   1.000
_cell.angle_alpha   90.00
_cell.angle_beta   90.00
_cell.angle_gamma   90.00
#
_symmetry.space_group_name_H-M   'P 1'
#
loop_
_entity.id
_entity.type
_entity.pdbx_description
1 polymer ?
#
loop_
_entity_poly.entity_id
_entity_poly.type
_entity_poly.pdbx_seq_one_letter_code
_entity_poly.pdbx_strand_id
1 'polypeptide(L)' 'MLNDPNLVKELFSDVSSAGRTVNPITNDTGDKTGVFHSQGSVWKSQRRFTHKKLRDIGVFKDSIGELLSERNQPV' A
#
# COMPACT_ATOMS: atom_id res chain seq x y z
N MET A 1 18.04 -1.61 15.49
CA MET A 1 17.41 -0.69 14.52
C MET A 1 18.35 -0.53 13.33
N LEU A 2 17.83 -0.54 12.10
CA LEU A 2 18.60 -0.24 10.91
C LEU A 2 18.50 1.26 10.63
N ASN A 3 19.63 1.96 10.66
CA ASN A 3 19.70 3.42 10.48
C ASN A 3 20.61 3.84 9.32
N ASP A 4 21.17 2.89 8.59
CA ASP A 4 21.98 3.16 7.41
C ASP A 4 21.12 3.01 6.14
N PRO A 5 21.06 4.03 5.26
CA PRO A 5 20.23 3.98 4.05
C PRO A 5 20.61 2.86 3.07
N ASN A 6 21.90 2.50 2.99
CA ASN A 6 22.35 1.45 2.08
C ASN A 6 21.90 0.08 2.61
N LEU A 7 22.02 -0.15 3.91
CA LEU A 7 21.52 -1.38 4.55
C LEU A 7 19.99 -1.50 4.46
N VAL A 8 19.26 -0.39 4.61
CA VAL A 8 17.79 -0.38 4.43
C VAL A 8 17.44 -0.76 2.99
N LYS A 9 18.12 -0.17 2.00
CA LYS A 9 17.89 -0.49 0.60
C LYS A 9 18.21 -1.95 0.29
N GLU A 10 19.31 -2.47 0.81
CA GLU A 10 19.72 -3.86 0.64
C GLU A 10 18.65 -4.80 1.21
N LEU A 11 18.22 -4.59 2.46
CA LEU A 11 17.20 -5.41 3.11
C LEU A 11 15.90 -5.45 2.31
N PHE A 12 15.38 -4.29 1.89
CA PHE A 12 14.11 -4.21 1.18
C PHE A 12 14.19 -4.57 -0.31
N SER A 13 15.39 -4.82 -0.84
CA SER A 13 15.56 -5.36 -2.19
C SER A 13 15.26 -6.87 -2.25
N ASP A 14 15.36 -7.57 -1.12
CA ASP A 14 15.00 -8.98 -1.01
C ASP A 14 13.50 -9.17 -0.74
N VAL A 15 12.89 -10.11 -1.47
CA VAL A 15 11.50 -10.53 -1.28
C VAL A 15 11.27 -11.21 0.07
N SER A 16 12.31 -11.79 0.68
CA SER A 16 12.24 -12.39 2.02
C SER A 16 11.82 -11.36 3.08
N SER A 17 12.17 -10.09 2.87
CA SER A 17 11.83 -8.96 3.74
C SER A 17 10.41 -8.41 3.52
N ALA A 18 9.62 -8.97 2.60
CA ALA A 18 8.28 -8.48 2.25
C ALA A 18 7.18 -8.80 3.28
N GLY A 19 7.54 -9.37 4.44
CA GLY A 19 6.63 -9.62 5.55
C GLY A 19 6.08 -8.32 6.18
N ARG A 20 5.12 -8.46 7.09
CA ARG A 20 4.56 -7.33 7.88
C ARG A 20 4.51 -7.74 9.33
N THR A 21 4.94 -6.82 10.18
CA THR A 21 4.85 -6.95 11.62
C THR A 21 3.43 -6.65 12.08
N VAL A 22 3.06 -7.19 13.25
CA VAL A 22 1.80 -6.84 13.90
C VAL A 22 1.96 -5.48 14.55
N ASN A 23 1.16 -4.49 14.11
CA ASN A 23 1.08 -3.20 14.77
C ASN A 23 -0.13 -3.21 15.71
N PRO A 24 0.04 -3.10 17.04
CA PRO A 24 -1.04 -3.22 18.01
C PRO A 24 -2.13 -2.16 17.83
N ILE A 25 -1.82 -0.98 17.28
CA ILE A 25 -2.80 0.08 17.01
C ILE A 25 -3.76 -0.33 15.89
N THR A 26 -3.27 -1.09 14.92
CA THR A 26 -4.05 -1.49 13.74
C THR A 26 -4.43 -2.96 13.76
N ASN A 27 -4.07 -3.69 14.81
CA ASN A 27 -4.31 -5.12 14.94
C ASN A 27 -5.82 -5.41 15.09
N ASP A 28 -6.51 -4.59 15.88
CA ASP A 28 -7.93 -4.78 16.20
C ASP A 28 -8.85 -4.32 15.06
N THR A 29 -8.37 -3.48 14.14
CA THR A 29 -9.20 -2.92 13.06
C THR A 29 -9.20 -3.79 11.80
N GLY A 30 -8.40 -4.86 11.74
CA GLY A 30 -8.10 -5.52 10.47
C GLY A 30 -8.02 -7.04 10.46
N ASP A 31 -7.94 -7.75 11.59
CA ASP A 31 -7.86 -9.23 11.62
C ASP A 31 -6.89 -9.86 10.59
N LYS A 32 -5.75 -9.19 10.31
CA LYS A 32 -4.78 -9.60 9.26
C LYS A 32 -5.36 -9.65 7.83
N THR A 33 -6.41 -8.88 7.56
CA THR A 33 -7.07 -8.72 6.26
C THR A 33 -6.69 -7.39 5.58
N GLY A 34 -7.06 -7.23 4.32
CA GLY A 34 -6.76 -6.01 3.56
C GLY A 34 -5.30 -5.89 3.09
N VAL A 35 -5.05 -4.91 2.23
CA VAL A 35 -3.76 -4.77 1.52
C VAL A 35 -2.59 -4.42 2.45
N PHE A 36 -2.87 -3.86 3.62
CA PHE A 36 -1.84 -3.42 4.57
C PHE A 36 -1.47 -4.47 5.60
N HIS A 37 -2.40 -5.35 6.01
CA HIS A 37 -2.17 -6.29 7.13
C HIS A 37 -2.12 -7.75 6.70
N SER A 38 -2.62 -8.09 5.49
CA SER A 38 -2.57 -9.46 4.99
C SER A 38 -1.17 -9.92 4.55
N GLN A 39 -1.00 -11.24 4.47
CA GLN A 39 0.25 -11.89 4.05
C GLN A 39 0.03 -12.86 2.88
N GLY A 40 1.13 -13.32 2.30
CA GLY A 40 1.12 -14.43 1.34
C GLY A 40 0.25 -14.16 0.10
N SER A 41 -0.53 -15.16 -0.31
CA SER A 41 -1.38 -15.12 -1.51
C SER A 41 -2.52 -14.10 -1.42
N VAL A 42 -3.09 -13.90 -0.23
CA VAL A 42 -4.15 -12.92 0.02
C VAL A 42 -3.63 -11.52 -0.26
N TRP A 43 -2.48 -11.17 0.32
CA TRP A 43 -1.84 -9.88 0.08
C TRP A 43 -1.49 -9.67 -1.39
N LYS A 44 -0.89 -10.67 -2.04
CA LYS A 44 -0.52 -10.58 -3.46
C LYS A 44 -1.73 -10.28 -4.33
N SER A 45 -2.85 -10.97 -4.08
CA SER A 45 -4.09 -10.81 -4.85
C SER A 45 -4.73 -9.45 -4.60
N GLN A 46 -4.88 -9.04 -3.34
CA GLN A 46 -5.44 -7.75 -2.96
C GLN A 46 -4.59 -6.59 -3.48
N ARG A 47 -3.26 -6.65 -3.31
CA ARG A 47 -2.34 -5.63 -3.86
C ARG A 47 -2.47 -5.51 -5.36
N ARG A 48 -2.50 -6.62 -6.10
CA ARG A 48 -2.65 -6.61 -7.57
C ARG A 48 -3.97 -5.98 -7.98
N PHE A 49 -5.08 -6.38 -7.34
CA PHE A 49 -6.40 -5.84 -7.61
C PHE A 49 -6.45 -4.33 -7.31
N THR A 50 -6.04 -3.91 -6.12
CA THR A 50 -6.03 -2.49 -5.71
C THR A 50 -5.18 -1.66 -6.65
N HIS A 51 -3.96 -2.09 -6.96
CA HIS A 51 -3.09 -1.36 -7.87
C HIS A 51 -3.69 -1.19 -9.27
N LYS A 52 -4.34 -2.25 -9.80
CA LYS A 52 -5.05 -2.16 -11.08
C LYS A 52 -6.20 -1.16 -10.99
N LYS A 53 -7.05 -1.25 -9.96
CA LYS A 53 -8.22 -0.40 -9.84
C LYS A 53 -7.84 1.07 -9.64
N LEU A 54 -6.79 1.35 -8.86
CA LEU A 54 -6.23 2.69 -8.69
C LEU A 54 -5.81 3.30 -10.04
N ARG A 55 -5.11 2.55 -10.89
CA ARG A 55 -4.74 3.02 -12.25
C ARG A 55 -5.93 3.23 -13.16
N ASP A 56 -6.95 2.37 -13.05
CA ASP A 56 -8.17 2.47 -13.85
C ASP A 56 -8.93 3.77 -13.50
N ILE A 57 -8.92 4.18 -12.22
CA ILE A 57 -9.51 5.46 -11.78
C ILE A 57 -8.52 6.64 -11.86
N GLY A 58 -7.43 6.52 -12.61
CA GLY A 58 -6.53 7.65 -12.85
C GLY A 58 -5.55 7.99 -11.73
N VAL A 59 -5.53 7.25 -10.62
CA VAL A 59 -4.44 7.36 -9.63
C VAL A 59 -3.15 6.91 -10.31
N PHE A 60 -2.09 7.71 -10.13
CA PHE A 60 -0.80 7.59 -10.84
C PHE A 60 -0.81 8.04 -12.30
N LYS A 61 -1.84 8.78 -12.73
CA LYS A 61 -1.88 9.53 -14.00
C LYS A 61 -2.14 11.00 -13.72
N ASP A 62 -1.88 11.87 -14.69
CA ASP A 62 -2.15 13.31 -14.58
C ASP A 62 -3.63 13.61 -14.31
N SER A 63 -4.52 12.71 -14.74
CA SER A 63 -5.98 12.78 -14.48
C SER A 63 -6.35 12.69 -12.99
N ILE A 64 -5.43 12.33 -12.09
CA ILE A 64 -5.70 12.39 -10.65
C ILE A 64 -5.94 13.83 -10.19
N GLY A 65 -5.29 14.81 -10.83
CA GLY A 65 -5.52 16.23 -10.55
C GLY A 65 -6.96 16.65 -10.83
N GLU A 66 -7.55 16.12 -11.90
CA GLU A 66 -8.96 16.37 -12.28
C GLU A 66 -9.92 15.81 -11.23
N LEU A 67 -9.72 14.56 -10.78
CA LEU A 67 -10.51 13.94 -9.71
C LEU A 67 -10.42 14.70 -8.38
N LEU A 68 -9.23 15.20 -8.04
CA LEU A 68 -9.04 15.99 -6.82
C LEU A 68 -9.70 17.37 -6.94
N SER A 69 -9.71 17.94 -8.14
CA SER A 69 -10.32 19.25 -8.41
C SER A 69 -11.85 19.18 -8.43
N GLU A 70 -12.42 18.12 -9.00
CA GLU A 70 -13.86 17.86 -9.00
C GLU A 70 -14.43 17.77 -7.57
N ARG A 71 -13.72 17.12 -6.64
CA ARG A 71 -14.14 17.06 -5.23
C ARG A 71 -14.11 18.41 -4.50
N ASN A 72 -13.36 19.38 -4.99
CA ASN A 72 -13.17 20.68 -4.34
C ASN A 72 -14.10 21.77 -4.90
N GLN A 73 -15.11 21.41 -5.69
CA GLN A 73 -16.12 22.37 -6.12
C GLN A 73 -17.05 22.74 -4.95
N PRO A 74 -17.28 24.04 -4.68
CA PRO A 74 -18.20 24.46 -3.62
C PRO A 74 -19.63 24.07 -3.98
N VAL A 75 -20.36 23.57 -2.98
CA VAL A 75 -21.79 23.18 -3.05
C VAL A 75 -22.66 24.42 -3.25
#